data_AF-A0A9W4KP48-F1
#
_entry.id   AF-A0A9W4KP48-F1
#
_cell.length_a   1.000
_cell.length_b   1.000
_cell.length_c   1.000
_cell.angle_alpha   90.00
_cell.angle_beta   90.00
_cell.angle_gamma   90.00
#
_symmetry.space_group_name_H-M   'P 1'
#
loop_
_entity.id
_entity.type
_entity.pdbx_description
1 polymer ?
#
loop_
_entity_poly.entity_id
_entity_poly.type
_entity_poly.pdbx_seq_one_letter_code
_entity_poly.pdbx_strand_id
1 'polypeptide(L)'
;MVHLAFTPFQAKKNVPIWLLGSGFYSAQLSGMLGLPFSFAGHFAPGNMMEAIKLYRDYFRPSQFLEEPYVLLAVQVVAADEKQEAQRLATSMYQKFLLLTRGQPSPILPPVDNMVKLWNDNERRAVEEQLFTSIIGDPAGVKQQLMS
;
A
#
# COMPACT_ATOMS: atom_id res chain seq x y z
N MET A 1 4.12 -18.21 46.04
CA MET A 1 5.26 -17.59 45.32
C MET A 1 5.29 -18.23 43.94
N VAL A 2 4.89 -17.51 42.89
CA VAL A 2 4.81 -18.06 41.51
C VAL A 2 6.14 -17.78 40.82
N HIS A 3 6.86 -18.83 40.40
CA HIS A 3 8.04 -18.67 39.56
C HIS A 3 7.61 -18.41 38.12
N LEU A 4 7.80 -17.17 37.67
CA LEU A 4 7.76 -16.83 36.25
C LEU A 4 9.08 -17.30 35.62
N ALA A 5 9.01 -18.37 34.82
CA ALA A 5 10.11 -18.77 33.96
C ALA A 5 10.12 -17.85 32.73
N PHE A 6 11.19 -17.09 32.55
CA PHE A 6 11.42 -16.29 31.36
C PHE A 6 12.15 -17.15 30.33
N THR A 7 11.45 -17.61 29.30
CA THR A 7 12.10 -18.27 28.16
C THR A 7 12.60 -17.18 27.21
N PRO A 8 13.91 -16.95 27.08
CA PRO A 8 14.43 -15.93 26.17
C PRO A 8 14.05 -16.30 24.74
N PHE A 9 13.45 -15.35 24.02
CA PHE A 9 13.20 -15.47 22.60
C PHE A 9 14.54 -15.52 21.85
N GLN A 10 14.89 -16.68 21.27
CA GLN A 10 15.96 -16.73 20.28
C GLN A 10 15.41 -16.27 18.94
N ALA A 11 15.83 -15.08 18.49
CA ALA A 11 15.57 -14.62 17.15
C ALA A 11 16.13 -15.62 16.12
N LYS A 12 15.35 -15.93 15.08
CA LYS A 12 15.82 -16.72 13.94
C LYS A 12 17.09 -16.08 13.37
N LYS A 13 18.16 -16.86 13.22
CA LYS A 13 19.48 -16.36 12.77
C LYS A 13 19.50 -15.82 11.33
N ASN A 14 18.48 -16.11 10.52
CA ASN A 14 18.37 -15.68 9.12
C ASN A 14 17.04 -14.97 8.87
N VAL A 15 16.93 -13.71 9.28
CA VAL A 15 15.80 -12.84 8.92
C VAL A 15 16.10 -12.18 7.58
N PRO A 16 15.28 -12.39 6.54
CA PRO A 16 15.49 -11.74 5.24
C PRO A 16 15.45 -10.22 5.37
N ILE A 17 16.43 -9.53 4.77
CA ILE A 17 16.47 -8.07 4.74
C ILE A 17 15.61 -7.59 3.57
N TRP A 18 14.71 -6.66 3.84
CA TRP A 18 13.85 -6.02 2.84
C TRP A 18 14.08 -4.52 2.85
N LEU A 19 14.18 -3.93 1.66
CA LEU A 19 14.19 -2.47 1.52
C LEU A 19 12.77 -2.00 1.17
N LEU A 20 12.18 -1.22 2.06
CA LEU A 20 10.87 -0.57 1.84
C LEU A 20 11.10 0.84 1.29
N GLY A 21 10.35 1.20 0.25
CA GLY A 21 10.53 2.51 -0.39
C GLY A 21 9.29 3.02 -1.11
N SER A 22 9.23 4.34 -1.28
CA SER A 22 8.19 5.06 -2.02
C SER A 22 8.77 5.98 -3.11
N GLY A 23 10.09 5.93 -3.33
CA GLY A 23 10.78 6.79 -4.29
C GLY A 23 11.78 6.04 -5.17
N PHE A 24 12.28 6.74 -6.18
CA PHE A 24 13.20 6.19 -7.18
C PHE A 24 14.55 5.79 -6.59
N TYR A 25 15.09 6.60 -5.67
CA TYR A 25 16.37 6.28 -5.01
C TYR A 25 16.31 4.97 -4.23
N SER A 26 15.25 4.74 -3.45
CA SER A 26 15.08 3.48 -2.72
C SER A 26 15.00 2.27 -3.65
N ALA A 27 14.34 2.43 -4.81
CA ALA A 27 14.25 1.36 -5.80
C ALA A 27 15.62 1.06 -6.43
N GLN A 28 16.34 2.08 -6.87
CA GLN A 28 17.69 1.95 -7.43
C GLN A 28 18.66 1.32 -6.42
N LEU A 29 18.66 1.81 -5.18
CA LEU A 29 19.51 1.26 -4.11
C LEU A 29 19.21 -0.21 -3.84
N SER A 30 17.92 -0.59 -3.77
CA SER A 30 17.53 -1.99 -3.57
C SER A 30 17.99 -2.88 -4.72
N GLY A 31 17.92 -2.39 -5.97
CA GLY A 31 18.42 -3.09 -7.14
C GLY A 31 19.94 -3.27 -7.09
N MET A 32 20.68 -2.19 -6.83
CA MET A 32 22.14 -2.19 -6.76
C MET A 32 22.69 -3.13 -5.68
N LEU A 33 21.98 -3.28 -4.57
CA LEU A 33 22.32 -4.18 -3.47
C LEU A 33 21.81 -5.62 -3.67
N GLY A 34 21.00 -5.87 -4.70
CA GLY A 34 20.38 -7.18 -4.95
C GLY A 34 19.44 -7.62 -3.83
N LEU A 35 18.70 -6.68 -3.23
CA LEU A 35 17.79 -6.94 -2.12
C LEU A 35 16.33 -7.09 -2.59
N PRO A 36 15.49 -7.84 -1.86
CA PRO A 36 14.04 -7.78 -1.99
C PRO A 36 13.54 -6.34 -1.79
N PHE A 37 12.71 -5.87 -2.71
CA PHE A 37 12.16 -4.52 -2.68
C PHE A 37 10.66 -4.52 -2.40
N SER A 38 10.21 -3.70 -1.46
CA SER A 38 8.79 -3.47 -1.20
C SER A 38 8.42 -2.03 -1.53
N PHE A 39 7.63 -1.81 -2.59
CA PHE A 39 7.17 -0.48 -2.97
C PHE A 39 5.86 -0.12 -2.26
N ALA A 40 5.79 1.08 -1.65
CA ALA A 40 4.60 1.60 -1.01
C ALA A 40 3.64 2.25 -2.03
N GLY A 41 2.96 1.42 -2.83
CA GLY A 41 2.01 1.85 -3.86
C GLY A 41 0.84 2.68 -3.32
N HIS A 42 0.41 2.43 -2.08
CA HIS A 42 -0.61 3.21 -1.38
C HIS A 42 -0.14 4.61 -0.93
N PHE A 43 1.17 4.89 -0.93
CA PHE A 43 1.72 6.17 -0.48
C PHE A 43 2.16 7.07 -1.65
N ALA A 44 2.79 6.47 -2.67
CA ALA A 44 3.27 7.18 -3.85
C ALA A 44 2.80 6.49 -5.14
N PRO A 45 1.47 6.42 -5.38
CA PRO A 45 0.91 5.62 -6.46
C PRO A 45 1.40 6.06 -7.85
N GLY A 46 1.57 7.37 -8.08
CA GLY A 46 2.07 7.92 -9.35
C GLY A 46 3.52 7.53 -9.70
N ASN A 47 4.33 7.13 -8.72
CA ASN A 47 5.72 6.74 -8.92
C ASN A 47 5.91 5.23 -9.08
N MET A 48 4.84 4.44 -8.92
CA MET A 48 4.90 3.00 -8.73
C MET A 48 5.58 2.27 -9.89
N MET A 49 5.08 2.45 -11.10
CA MET A 49 5.57 1.71 -12.28
C MET A 49 7.03 2.05 -12.59
N GLU A 50 7.39 3.33 -12.51
CA GLU A 50 8.76 3.78 -12.76
C GLU A 50 9.73 3.30 -11.68
N ALA A 51 9.33 3.33 -10.40
CA ALA A 51 10.16 2.80 -9.32
C ALA A 51 10.41 1.29 -9.48
N ILE A 52 9.38 0.51 -9.82
CA ILE A 52 9.54 -0.94 -10.08
C ILE A 52 10.45 -1.19 -11.28
N LYS A 53 10.31 -0.40 -12.34
CA LYS A 53 11.19 -0.47 -13.52
C LYS A 53 12.64 -0.21 -13.12
N LEU A 54 12.91 0.88 -12.39
CA LEU A 54 14.25 1.23 -11.92
C LEU A 54 14.85 0.15 -11.02
N TYR A 55 14.06 -0.45 -10.11
CA TYR A 55 14.54 -1.56 -9.31
C TYR A 55 15.05 -2.72 -10.19
N ARG A 56 14.26 -3.11 -11.21
CA ARG A 56 14.62 -4.20 -12.13
C ARG A 56 15.82 -3.85 -13.00
N ASP A 57 15.88 -2.63 -13.54
CA ASP A 57 16.97 -2.18 -14.41
C ASP A 57 18.33 -2.16 -13.67
N TYR A 58 18.33 -1.77 -12.39
CA TYR A 58 19.54 -1.67 -11.57
C TYR A 58 19.86 -2.94 -10.80
N PHE A 59 19.02 -3.97 -10.89
CA PHE A 59 19.18 -5.19 -10.10
C PHE A 59 20.51 -5.89 -10.40
N ARG A 60 21.25 -6.22 -9.34
CA ARG A 60 22.46 -7.03 -9.39
C ARG A 60 22.26 -8.25 -8.50
N PRO A 61 22.45 -9.48 -9.00
CA PRO A 61 22.43 -10.67 -8.16
C PRO A 61 23.37 -10.52 -6.96
N SER A 62 22.94 -11.03 -5.81
CA SER A 62 23.67 -10.92 -4.54
C SER A 62 23.55 -12.22 -3.75
N GLN A 63 24.15 -12.25 -2.54
CA GLN A 63 23.93 -13.35 -1.61
C GLN A 63 22.46 -13.48 -1.14
N PHE A 64 21.62 -12.48 -1.39
CA PHE A 64 20.22 -12.46 -0.96
C PHE A 64 19.25 -12.94 -2.05
N LEU A 65 19.51 -12.60 -3.32
CA LEU A 65 18.64 -12.91 -4.47
C LEU A 65 19.46 -13.12 -5.74
N GLU A 66 19.09 -14.14 -6.52
CA GLU A 66 19.63 -14.39 -7.87
C GLU A 66 18.87 -13.59 -8.94
N GLU A 67 17.60 -13.26 -8.69
CA GLU A 67 16.71 -12.53 -9.60
C GLU A 67 15.89 -11.47 -8.85
N PRO A 68 15.41 -10.41 -9.53
CA PRO A 68 14.67 -9.34 -8.88
C PRO A 68 13.38 -9.83 -8.22
N TYR A 69 13.14 -9.46 -6.96
CA TYR A 69 11.92 -9.80 -6.22
C TYR A 69 11.25 -8.55 -5.65
N VAL A 70 10.04 -8.28 -6.12
CA VAL A 70 9.26 -7.09 -5.76
C VAL A 70 7.98 -7.49 -5.02
N LEU A 71 7.71 -6.81 -3.91
CA LEU A 71 6.41 -6.79 -3.25
C LEU A 71 5.80 -5.40 -3.47
N LEU A 72 4.51 -5.37 -3.82
CA LEU A 72 3.75 -4.13 -3.92
C LEU A 72 2.77 -4.01 -2.76
N ALA A 73 2.91 -2.96 -1.96
CA ALA A 73 1.97 -2.65 -0.88
C ALA A 73 0.84 -1.76 -1.40
N VAL A 74 -0.33 -2.36 -1.62
CA VAL A 74 -1.54 -1.69 -2.11
C VAL A 74 -2.56 -1.45 -0.99
N GLN A 75 -3.49 -0.52 -1.22
CA GLN A 75 -4.64 -0.30 -0.34
C GLN A 75 -5.83 -1.10 -0.87
N VAL A 76 -6.49 -1.86 0.02
CA VAL A 76 -7.64 -2.71 -0.36
C VAL A 76 -8.81 -2.47 0.59
N VAL A 77 -10.01 -2.31 0.03
CA VAL A 77 -11.28 -2.39 0.76
C VAL A 77 -12.12 -3.47 0.11
N ALA A 78 -12.36 -4.56 0.85
CA ALA A 78 -13.10 -5.71 0.36
C ALA A 78 -14.31 -6.02 1.24
N ALA A 79 -15.38 -6.49 0.62
CA ALA A 79 -16.57 -7.03 1.27
C ALA A 79 -17.13 -8.18 0.43
N ASP A 80 -18.11 -8.93 0.95
CA ASP A 80 -18.75 -10.01 0.19
C ASP A 80 -19.49 -9.49 -1.06
N GLU A 81 -20.06 -8.29 -0.96
CA GLU A 81 -20.77 -7.61 -2.05
C GLU A 81 -20.05 -6.33 -2.48
N LYS A 82 -20.04 -6.07 -3.80
CA LYS A 82 -19.41 -4.88 -4.38
C LYS A 82 -19.97 -3.58 -3.80
N GLN A 83 -21.28 -3.49 -3.59
CA GLN A 83 -21.94 -2.30 -3.07
C GLN A 83 -21.47 -2.00 -1.63
N GLU A 84 -21.33 -3.03 -0.80
CA GLU A 84 -20.83 -2.86 0.57
C GLU A 84 -19.36 -2.45 0.58
N ALA A 85 -18.52 -3.02 -0.29
CA ALA A 85 -17.12 -2.59 -0.41
C ALA A 85 -17.00 -1.11 -0.79
N GLN A 86 -17.85 -0.63 -1.71
CA GLN A 86 -17.93 0.78 -2.09
C GLN A 86 -18.39 1.67 -0.93
N ARG A 87 -19.41 1.22 -0.16
CA ARG A 87 -19.88 1.93 1.02
C ARG A 87 -18.77 2.01 2.09
N LEU A 88 -18.09 0.92 2.39
CA LEU A 88 -16.96 0.88 3.33
C LEU A 88 -15.81 1.78 2.89
N ALA A 89 -15.53 1.86 1.58
CA ALA A 89 -14.48 2.71 1.04
C ALA A 89 -14.74 4.21 1.27
N THR A 90 -15.98 4.63 1.54
CA THR A 90 -16.28 6.03 1.85
C THR A 90 -15.61 6.54 3.13
N SER A 91 -15.27 5.68 4.11
CA SER A 91 -14.44 6.08 5.25
C SER A 91 -13.04 6.53 4.82
N MET A 92 -12.45 5.82 3.84
CA MET A 92 -11.16 6.18 3.24
C MET A 92 -11.29 7.49 2.45
N TYR A 93 -12.32 7.63 1.62
CA TYR A 93 -12.56 8.86 0.88
C TYR A 93 -12.75 10.09 1.79
N GLN A 94 -13.51 9.95 2.88
CA GLN A 94 -13.67 11.01 3.88
C GLN A 94 -12.33 11.39 4.52
N LYS A 95 -11.48 10.40 4.86
CA LYS A 95 -10.15 10.68 5.42
C LYS A 95 -9.30 11.52 4.47
N PHE A 96 -9.21 11.13 3.20
CA PHE A 96 -8.41 11.87 2.22
C PHE A 96 -9.02 13.24 1.87
N LEU A 97 -10.35 13.36 1.84
CA LEU A 97 -11.03 14.64 1.69
C LEU A 97 -10.65 15.62 2.81
N LEU A 98 -10.65 15.15 4.06
CA LEU A 98 -10.28 15.96 5.21
C LEU A 98 -8.80 16.35 5.21
N LEU A 99 -7.91 15.45 4.74
CA LEU A 99 -6.50 15.78 4.52
C LEU A 99 -6.31 16.85 3.43
N THR A 100 -7.02 16.75 2.31
CA THR A 100 -7.02 17.77 1.24
C THR A 100 -7.51 19.13 1.75
N ARG A 101 -8.42 19.15 2.74
CA ARG A 101 -8.91 20.36 3.42
C ARG A 101 -7.98 20.87 4.54
N GLY A 102 -6.91 20.16 4.88
CA GLY A 102 -6.05 20.51 6.02
C GLY A 102 -6.71 20.31 7.39
N GLN A 103 -7.70 19.43 7.48
CA GLN A 103 -8.51 19.18 8.69
C GLN A 103 -8.37 17.72 9.15
N PRO A 104 -7.18 17.27 9.61
CA PRO A 104 -6.99 15.88 10.00
C PRO A 104 -7.95 15.48 11.13
N SER A 105 -8.53 14.29 10.99
CA SER A 105 -9.56 13.76 11.90
C SER A 105 -9.36 12.24 12.08
N PRO A 106 -9.85 11.65 13.17
CA PRO A 106 -10.07 10.21 13.24
C PRO A 106 -10.88 9.69 12.05
N ILE A 107 -10.78 8.38 11.79
CA ILE A 107 -11.55 7.72 10.73
C ILE A 107 -13.04 7.90 11.02
N LEU A 108 -13.77 8.47 10.05
CA LEU A 108 -15.22 8.62 10.11
C LEU A 108 -15.92 7.33 9.65
N PRO A 109 -17.12 7.04 10.18
CA PRO A 109 -17.91 5.89 9.72
C PRO A 109 -18.25 6.01 8.22
N PRO A 110 -18.48 4.89 7.54
CA PRO A 110 -18.86 4.90 6.13
C PRO A 110 -20.22 5.58 5.95
N VAL A 111 -20.36 6.31 4.85
CA VAL A 111 -21.59 6.95 4.39
C VAL A 111 -22.10 6.24 3.14
N ASP A 112 -23.39 6.43 2.82
CA ASP A 112 -23.97 5.81 1.62
C ASP A 112 -23.47 6.45 0.32
N ASN A 113 -23.08 7.73 0.35
CA ASN A 113 -22.62 8.45 -0.83
C ASN A 113 -21.74 9.68 -0.50
N MET A 114 -20.60 9.80 -1.18
CA MET A 114 -19.67 10.93 -1.07
C MET A 114 -20.10 12.20 -1.85
N VAL A 115 -21.02 12.10 -2.81
CA VAL A 115 -21.41 13.21 -3.72
C VAL A 115 -21.82 14.49 -2.98
N LYS A 116 -22.43 14.37 -1.80
CA LYS A 116 -22.84 15.54 -0.99
C LYS A 116 -21.74 16.08 -0.08
N LEU A 117 -20.62 15.38 0.04
CA LEU A 117 -19.54 15.69 0.99
C LEU A 117 -18.36 16.42 0.34
N TRP A 118 -18.17 16.25 -0.96
CA TRP A 118 -17.11 16.91 -1.74
C TRP A 118 -17.65 17.72 -2.92
N ASN A 119 -16.88 18.68 -3.40
CA ASN A 119 -17.06 19.27 -4.72
C ASN A 119 -16.21 18.55 -5.78
N ASP A 120 -16.33 18.93 -7.05
CA ASP A 120 -15.61 18.27 -8.15
C ASP A 120 -14.08 18.36 -8.06
N ASN A 121 -13.54 19.47 -7.56
CA ASN A 121 -12.08 19.62 -7.41
C ASN A 121 -11.56 18.74 -6.27
N GLU A 122 -12.29 18.70 -5.16
CA GLU A 122 -11.98 17.83 -4.02
C GLU A 122 -12.09 16.36 -4.39
N ARG A 123 -13.14 15.98 -5.13
CA ARG A 123 -13.31 14.63 -5.65
C ARG A 123 -12.11 14.20 -6.49
N ARG A 124 -11.71 15.01 -7.47
CA ARG A 124 -10.55 14.71 -8.34
C ARG A 124 -9.27 14.57 -7.53
N ALA A 125 -9.01 15.47 -6.58
CA ALA A 125 -7.82 15.40 -5.73
C ALA A 125 -7.78 14.12 -4.88
N VAL A 126 -8.93 13.69 -4.34
CA VAL A 126 -9.04 12.44 -3.59
C VAL A 126 -8.90 11.22 -4.49
N GLU A 127 -9.55 11.21 -5.65
CA GLU A 127 -9.45 10.13 -6.64
C GLU A 127 -8.02 9.98 -7.17
N GLU A 128 -7.30 11.08 -7.41
CA GLU A 128 -5.90 11.08 -7.82
C GLU A 128 -4.97 10.51 -6.74
N GLN A 129 -5.25 10.73 -5.45
CA GLN A 129 -4.45 10.13 -4.38
C GLN A 129 -4.74 8.63 -4.19
N LEU A 130 -5.92 8.17 -4.60
CA LEU A 130 -6.42 6.83 -4.33
C LEU A 130 -6.49 5.94 -5.57
N PHE A 131 -5.96 6.36 -6.73
CA PHE A 131 -6.20 5.69 -8.00
C PHE A 131 -5.71 4.23 -8.05
N THR A 132 -4.75 3.84 -7.20
CA THR A 132 -4.27 2.45 -7.07
C THR A 132 -4.99 1.64 -5.99
N SER A 133 -5.98 2.23 -5.32
CA SER A 133 -6.78 1.54 -4.31
C SER A 133 -7.68 0.51 -4.96
N ILE A 134 -7.74 -0.66 -4.36
CA ILE A 134 -8.51 -1.79 -4.86
C ILE A 134 -9.77 -1.89 -4.03
N ILE A 135 -10.93 -1.75 -4.66
CA ILE A 135 -12.22 -1.75 -3.98
C ILE A 135 -13.16 -2.72 -4.69
N GLY A 136 -13.71 -3.69 -3.96
CA GLY A 136 -14.70 -4.59 -4.54
C GLY A 136 -15.00 -5.85 -3.73
N ASP A 137 -15.79 -6.72 -4.36
CA ASP A 137 -16.00 -8.09 -3.93
C ASP A 137 -14.77 -8.98 -4.25
N PRO A 138 -14.73 -10.26 -3.84
CA PRO A 138 -13.56 -11.11 -4.06
C PRO A 138 -13.16 -11.23 -5.55
N ALA A 139 -14.14 -11.26 -6.46
CA ALA A 139 -13.89 -11.32 -7.90
C ALA A 139 -13.29 -10.00 -8.42
N GLY A 140 -13.86 -8.86 -8.02
CA GLY A 140 -13.41 -7.54 -8.41
C GLY A 140 -12.03 -7.19 -7.84
N VAL A 141 -11.72 -7.58 -6.60
CA VAL A 141 -10.39 -7.42 -6.01
C VAL A 141 -9.35 -8.23 -6.79
N LYS A 142 -9.66 -9.50 -7.11
CA LYS A 142 -8.78 -10.35 -7.91
C LYS A 142 -8.51 -9.75 -9.29
N GLN A 143 -9.55 -9.26 -9.96
CA GLN A 143 -9.41 -8.64 -11.28
C GLN A 143 -8.48 -7.42 -11.24
N GLN A 144 -8.67 -6.52 -10.26
CA GLN A 144 -7.85 -5.31 -10.08
C GLN A 144 -6.40 -5.62 -9.69
N LEU A 145 -6.14 -6.71 -8.97
CA LEU A 145 -4.77 -7.15 -8.66
C LEU A 145 -4.02 -7.73 -9.88
N MET A 146 -4.75 -8.14 -10.92
CA MET A 146 -4.21 -8.81 -12.11
C MET A 146 -4.13 -7.91 -13.35
N SER A 147 -4.66 -6.69 -13.28
CA SER A 147 -4.62 -5.69 -14.36
C SER A 147 -3.31 -4.92 -14.37
#